data_AF-A0A968UWB7-F1
#
_entry.id   AF-A0A968UWB7-F1
#
_cell.length_a   1.000
_cell.length_b   1.000
_cell.length_c   1.000
_cell.angle_alpha   90.00
_cell.angle_beta   90.00
_cell.angle_gamma   90.00
#
_symmetry.space_group_name_H-M   'P 1'
#
loop_
_entity.id
_entity.type
_entity.pdbx_description
1 polymer ?
#
loop_
_entity_poly.entity_id
_entity_poly.type
_entity_poly.pdbx_seq_one_letter_code
_entity_poly.pdbx_strand_id
1 'polypeptide(L)'
;MSDEEERGRELFFFELSQQLDHPGCSHCHGGPLFTDNTFRNNGIDSVATLRDFKDAGLGGISKRLGDNGKFRVPTLRNIELTAPYMHDGRFQTLEEVLDHYSSGGHFADNLDANIRKFALSERDKGDLIAFLKMLTDTAFVNNPAYKNPFD
;
A
#
# COMPACT_ATOMS: atom_id res chain seq x y z
N MET A 1 -5.58 -3.98 -20.78
CA MET A 1 -4.73 -2.84 -20.46
C MET A 1 -5.08 -1.69 -21.38
N SER A 2 -5.78 -0.70 -20.86
CA SER A 2 -6.04 0.61 -21.46
C SER A 2 -4.83 1.53 -21.30
N ASP A 3 -4.87 2.70 -21.95
CA ASP A 3 -3.83 3.71 -21.81
C ASP A 3 -3.74 4.26 -20.37
N GLU A 4 -4.86 4.31 -19.65
CA GLU A 4 -4.94 4.71 -18.24
C GLU A 4 -4.24 3.69 -17.34
N GLU A 5 -4.55 2.41 -17.55
CA GLU A 5 -3.95 1.30 -16.82
C GLU A 5 -2.43 1.21 -17.08
N GLU A 6 -1.98 1.50 -18.30
CA GLU A 6 -0.54 1.52 -18.63
C GLU A 6 0.19 2.69 -17.95
N ARG A 7 -0.38 3.90 -17.97
CA ARG A 7 0.22 5.05 -17.25
C ARG A 7 0.30 4.79 -15.75
N GLY A 8 -0.74 4.18 -15.17
CA GLY A 8 -0.73 3.75 -13.77
C GLY A 8 0.36 2.72 -13.49
N ARG A 9 0.54 1.73 -14.38
CA ARG A 9 1.62 0.75 -14.29
C ARG A 9 3.00 1.43 -14.34
N GLU A 10 3.17 2.42 -15.20
CA GLU A 10 4.42 3.18 -15.30
C GLU A 10 4.72 3.95 -14.01
N LEU A 11 3.74 4.69 -13.48
CA LEU A 11 3.85 5.40 -12.19
C LEU A 11 4.21 4.46 -11.03
N PHE A 12 3.67 3.24 -11.05
CA PHE A 12 3.89 2.24 -10.01
C PHE A 12 5.31 1.64 -10.04
N PHE A 13 5.83 1.33 -11.23
CA PHE A 13 7.10 0.59 -11.40
C PHE A 13 8.32 1.43 -11.73
N PHE A 14 8.18 2.51 -12.49
CA PHE A 14 9.32 3.21 -13.05
C PHE A 14 9.61 4.51 -12.30
N GLU A 15 10.83 4.66 -11.80
CA GLU A 15 11.35 5.89 -11.17
C GLU A 15 11.66 7.01 -12.20
N LEU A 16 11.12 6.93 -13.42
CA LEU A 16 11.51 7.81 -14.52
C LEU A 16 10.81 9.17 -14.43
N SER A 17 11.30 10.02 -13.53
CA SER A 17 11.69 11.35 -13.97
C SER A 17 12.72 11.92 -13.00
N GLN A 18 13.82 12.41 -13.52
CA GLN A 18 14.87 13.09 -12.75
C GLN A 18 14.39 14.43 -12.13
N GLN A 19 13.07 14.69 -12.10
CA GLN A 19 12.47 15.99 -11.76
C GLN A 19 11.15 15.91 -10.96
N LEU A 20 10.54 14.72 -10.75
CA LEU A 20 9.43 14.54 -9.81
C LEU A 20 9.79 13.49 -8.75
N ASP A 21 9.46 13.78 -7.50
CA ASP A 21 9.45 12.77 -6.44
C ASP A 21 8.47 11.66 -6.85
N HIS A 22 9.00 10.46 -7.10
CA HIS A 22 8.26 9.29 -7.59
C HIS A 22 7.47 8.63 -6.43
N PRO A 23 6.27 8.05 -6.67
CA PRO A 23 5.48 7.36 -5.65
C PRO A 23 6.14 6.20 -4.89
N GLY A 24 7.23 5.60 -5.37
CA GLY A 24 7.98 4.55 -4.66
C GLY A 24 7.32 3.17 -4.56
N CYS A 25 6.14 2.94 -5.15
CA CYS A 25 5.26 1.83 -4.77
C CYS A 25 5.92 0.44 -4.92
N SER A 26 6.62 0.22 -6.03
CA SER A 26 7.24 -1.08 -6.35
C SER A 26 8.41 -1.46 -5.44
N HIS A 27 8.99 -0.54 -4.66
CA HIS A 27 10.04 -0.86 -3.68
C HIS A 27 9.55 -1.83 -2.60
N CYS A 28 8.28 -1.74 -2.21
CA CYS A 28 7.66 -2.61 -1.22
C CYS A 28 6.68 -3.58 -1.88
N HIS A 29 5.91 -3.11 -2.86
CA HIS A 29 4.91 -3.90 -3.57
C HIS A 29 5.42 -4.45 -4.91
N GLY A 30 6.65 -4.96 -4.91
CA GLY A 30 7.30 -5.49 -6.10
C GLY A 30 7.01 -6.96 -6.37
N GLY A 31 7.53 -7.44 -7.52
CA GLY A 31 7.48 -8.84 -7.92
C GLY A 31 6.08 -9.35 -8.30
N PRO A 32 5.95 -10.65 -8.60
CA PRO A 32 4.70 -11.23 -9.11
C PRO A 32 3.57 -11.26 -8.07
N LEU A 33 3.89 -11.11 -6.79
CA LEU A 33 2.91 -11.10 -5.70
C LEU A 33 2.58 -9.69 -5.20
N PHE A 34 3.20 -8.63 -5.75
CA PHE A 34 3.02 -7.25 -5.30
C PHE A 34 3.27 -7.07 -3.79
N THR A 35 4.33 -7.73 -3.30
CA THR A 35 4.81 -7.65 -1.92
C THR A 35 6.23 -8.22 -1.87
N ASP A 36 7.10 -7.60 -1.07
CA ASP A 36 8.43 -8.10 -0.72
C ASP A 36 8.41 -9.00 0.54
N ASN A 37 7.24 -9.20 1.17
CA ASN A 37 7.04 -9.90 2.44
C ASN A 37 7.86 -9.35 3.64
N THR A 38 8.36 -8.12 3.55
CA THR A 38 9.07 -7.45 4.64
C THR A 38 8.10 -6.73 5.57
N PHE A 39 8.64 -6.12 6.64
CA PHE A 39 7.88 -5.35 7.62
C PHE A 39 8.29 -3.89 7.60
N ARG A 40 7.32 -2.99 7.47
CA ARG A 40 7.54 -1.56 7.24
C ARG A 40 6.62 -0.74 8.12
N ASN A 41 7.09 0.43 8.55
CA ASN A 41 6.22 1.48 9.09
C ASN A 41 5.93 2.45 7.93
N ASN A 42 4.67 2.53 7.52
CA ASN A 42 4.23 3.41 6.43
C ASN A 42 3.70 4.78 6.94
N GLY A 43 3.86 5.08 8.23
CA GLY A 43 3.53 6.37 8.82
C GLY A 43 2.03 6.63 9.03
N ILE A 44 1.17 5.60 9.04
CA ILE A 44 -0.28 5.81 9.27
C ILE A 44 -0.60 6.33 10.67
N ASP A 45 0.24 6.05 11.67
CA ASP A 45 0.05 6.51 13.04
C ASP A 45 0.91 7.73 13.35
N SER A 46 0.27 8.77 13.89
CA SER A 46 0.96 9.91 14.48
C SER A 46 1.31 9.59 15.93
N VAL A 47 2.59 9.38 16.21
CA VAL A 47 3.11 9.02 17.53
C VAL A 47 4.23 9.98 17.94
N ALA A 48 4.32 10.30 19.23
CA ALA A 48 5.40 11.14 19.75
C ALA A 48 6.71 10.36 19.88
N THR A 49 6.62 9.09 20.27
CA THR A 49 7.76 8.18 20.42
C THR A 49 7.40 6.78 19.91
N LEU A 50 8.42 5.95 19.67
CA LEU A 50 8.23 4.54 19.31
C LEU A 50 7.49 3.72 20.37
N ARG A 51 7.28 4.24 21.59
CA ARG A 51 6.53 3.55 22.65
C ARG A 51 5.02 3.80 22.56
N ASP A 52 4.61 4.80 21.80
CA ASP A 52 3.22 5.28 21.79
C ASP A 52 2.36 4.62 20.71
N PHE A 53 2.93 3.71 19.92
CA PHE A 53 2.16 2.87 19.00
C PHE A 53 1.17 2.02 19.80
N LYS A 54 -0.13 2.23 19.53
CA LYS A 54 -1.22 1.46 20.15
C LYS A 54 -1.16 -0.01 19.76
N ASP A 55 -0.92 -0.29 18.48
CA ASP A 55 -0.57 -1.62 17.99
C ASP A 55 0.93 -1.64 17.66
N ALA A 56 1.68 -2.47 18.38
CA ALA A 56 3.12 -2.59 18.19
C ALA A 56 3.50 -3.35 16.91
N GLY A 57 2.56 -4.04 16.24
CA GLY A 57 2.84 -4.85 15.05
C GLY A 57 3.98 -5.85 15.31
N LEU A 58 5.00 -5.85 14.44
CA LEU A 58 6.19 -6.69 14.60
C LEU A 58 6.88 -6.52 15.97
N GLY A 59 6.91 -5.30 16.51
CA GLY A 59 7.50 -5.01 17.82
C GLY A 59 6.84 -5.76 18.98
N GLY A 60 5.54 -6.09 18.84
CA GLY A 60 4.82 -6.93 19.79
C GLY A 60 5.37 -8.35 19.89
N ILE A 61 6.00 -8.84 18.83
CA ILE A 61 6.62 -10.17 18.75
C ILE A 61 8.13 -10.09 19.00
N SER A 62 8.83 -9.20 18.29
CA SER A 62 10.30 -9.10 18.35
C SER A 62 10.82 -8.50 19.65
N LYS A 63 9.97 -7.74 20.36
CA LYS A 63 10.31 -6.96 21.56
C LYS A 63 11.37 -5.88 21.33
N ARG A 64 11.70 -5.57 20.07
CA ARG A 64 12.63 -4.48 19.72
C ARG A 64 11.84 -3.20 19.49
N LEU A 65 12.22 -2.14 20.20
CA LEU A 65 11.53 -0.85 20.11
C LEU A 65 11.46 -0.29 18.67
N GLY A 66 12.54 -0.48 17.90
CA GLY A 66 12.60 -0.04 16.49
C GLY A 66 11.64 -0.77 15.54
N ASP A 67 10.99 -1.84 15.98
CA ASP A 67 10.00 -2.58 15.19
C ASP A 67 8.55 -2.22 15.52
N ASN A 68 8.32 -1.36 16.51
CA ASN A 68 6.97 -0.92 16.86
C ASN A 68 6.31 -0.21 15.67
N GLY A 69 5.05 -0.54 15.40
CA GLY A 69 4.28 0.02 14.29
C GLY A 69 4.67 -0.53 12.91
N LYS A 70 5.58 -1.51 12.83
CA LYS A 70 5.89 -2.16 11.55
C LYS A 70 4.92 -3.30 11.27
N PHE A 71 4.33 -3.29 10.08
CA PHE A 71 3.44 -4.34 9.59
C PHE A 71 3.99 -4.95 8.33
N ARG A 72 3.62 -6.22 8.08
CA ARG A 72 3.99 -6.91 6.85
C ARG A 72 3.39 -6.16 5.66
N VAL A 73 4.19 -5.92 4.62
CA VAL A 73 3.70 -5.38 3.34
C VAL A 73 2.70 -6.37 2.73
N PRO A 74 1.40 -6.04 2.60
CA PRO A 74 0.41 -6.97 2.04
C PRO A 74 0.59 -7.11 0.53
N THR A 75 0.08 -8.21 -0.04
CA THR A 75 -0.11 -8.31 -1.49
C THR A 75 -1.16 -7.29 -1.95
N LEU A 76 -1.00 -6.76 -3.16
CA LEU A 76 -2.02 -5.92 -3.81
C LEU A 76 -2.95 -6.71 -4.75
N ARG A 77 -2.81 -8.04 -4.84
CA ARG A 77 -3.74 -8.86 -5.61
C ARG A 77 -5.13 -8.80 -4.99
N ASN A 78 -6.15 -8.61 -5.82
CA ASN A 78 -7.55 -8.38 -5.42
C ASN A 78 -7.78 -7.17 -4.53
N ILE A 79 -6.87 -6.17 -4.52
CA ILE A 79 -6.97 -5.03 -3.59
C ILE A 79 -8.30 -4.27 -3.71
N GLU A 80 -8.87 -4.16 -4.90
CA GLU A 80 -10.18 -3.51 -5.12
C GLU A 80 -11.32 -4.16 -4.30
N LEU A 81 -11.20 -5.44 -3.96
CA LEU A 81 -12.24 -6.23 -3.30
C LEU A 81 -12.04 -6.39 -1.80
N THR A 82 -10.98 -5.80 -1.24
CA THR A 82 -10.56 -6.05 0.15
C THR A 82 -10.58 -4.79 1.02
N ALA A 83 -11.39 -3.80 0.66
CA ALA A 83 -11.68 -2.71 1.57
C ALA A 83 -12.34 -3.24 2.87
N PRO A 84 -12.13 -2.59 4.03
CA PRO A 84 -11.29 -1.40 4.22
C PRO A 84 -9.78 -1.71 4.28
N TYR A 85 -8.94 -0.70 4.08
CA TYR A 85 -7.50 -0.80 3.91
C TYR A 85 -6.71 -0.47 5.18
N MET A 86 -5.42 -0.83 5.16
CA MET A 86 -4.46 -0.81 6.28
C MET A 86 -4.73 -1.89 7.33
N HIS A 87 -3.85 -2.02 8.33
CA HIS A 87 -3.94 -3.08 9.33
C HIS A 87 -5.16 -2.94 10.26
N ASP A 88 -5.70 -1.73 10.36
CA ASP A 88 -6.81 -1.39 11.24
C ASP A 88 -8.07 -0.93 10.49
N GLY A 89 -8.07 -1.00 9.16
CA GLY A 89 -9.24 -0.67 8.34
C GLY A 89 -9.64 0.81 8.33
N ARG A 90 -8.73 1.73 8.67
CA ARG A 90 -9.08 3.17 8.78
C ARG A 90 -9.44 3.84 7.46
N PHE A 91 -8.97 3.31 6.33
CA PHE A 91 -9.27 3.86 4.99
C PHE A 91 -10.32 3.01 4.28
N GLN A 92 -11.34 3.65 3.74
CA GLN A 92 -12.44 3.02 3.02
C GLN A 92 -12.17 2.94 1.51
N THR A 93 -11.30 3.81 0.98
CA THR A 93 -11.07 3.91 -0.48
C THR A 93 -9.58 3.87 -0.83
N LEU A 94 -9.27 3.55 -2.09
CA LEU A 94 -7.89 3.58 -2.59
C LEU A 94 -7.39 5.02 -2.71
N GLU A 95 -8.28 5.98 -2.92
CA GLU A 95 -7.99 7.40 -2.93
C GLU A 95 -7.42 7.86 -1.58
N GLU A 96 -8.05 7.46 -0.46
CA GLU A 96 -7.55 7.76 0.89
C GLU A 96 -6.17 7.12 1.14
N VAL A 97 -5.95 5.91 0.63
CA VAL A 97 -4.65 5.23 0.67
C VAL A 97 -3.59 6.05 -0.08
N LEU A 98 -3.89 6.49 -1.31
CA LEU A 98 -2.95 7.26 -2.13
C LEU A 98 -2.71 8.66 -1.56
N ASP A 99 -3.74 9.30 -0.99
CA ASP A 99 -3.60 10.58 -0.30
C ASP A 99 -2.65 10.46 0.90
N HIS A 100 -2.78 9.40 1.70
CA HIS A 100 -1.84 9.10 2.79
C HIS A 100 -0.40 9.01 2.28
N TYR A 101 -0.14 8.18 1.26
CA TYR A 101 1.21 8.03 0.72
C TYR A 101 1.77 9.33 0.13
N SER A 102 0.96 10.08 -0.64
CA SER A 102 1.38 11.36 -1.23
C SER A 102 1.71 12.42 -0.17
N SER A 103 1.09 12.36 1.01
CA SER A 103 1.38 13.27 2.12
C SER A 103 2.78 13.05 2.74
N GLY A 104 3.37 11.87 2.51
CA GLY A 104 4.60 11.42 3.15
C GLY A 104 4.40 10.79 4.54
N GLY A 105 3.14 10.56 4.94
CA GLY A 105 2.79 9.96 6.22
C GLY A 105 3.13 10.81 7.45
N HIS A 106 2.86 10.27 8.63
CA HIS A 106 3.27 10.87 9.89
C HIS A 106 4.71 10.47 10.23
N PHE A 107 5.48 11.46 10.67
CA PHE A 107 6.86 11.23 11.10
C PHE A 107 6.91 10.31 12.33
N ALA A 108 7.82 9.35 12.27
CA ALA A 108 8.28 8.55 13.41
C ALA A 108 9.74 8.15 13.17
N ASP A 109 10.52 7.94 14.23
CA ASP A 109 11.96 7.62 14.11
C ASP A 109 12.28 6.36 13.28
N ASN A 110 11.30 5.47 13.13
CA ASN A 110 11.43 4.23 12.36
C ASN A 110 10.57 4.19 11.09
N LEU A 111 10.09 5.36 10.62
CA LEU A 111 9.40 5.50 9.33
C LEU A 111 10.27 4.93 8.20
N ASP A 112 9.68 4.16 7.29
CA ASP A 112 10.45 3.61 6.18
C ASP A 112 10.97 4.71 5.26
N ALA A 113 12.24 4.61 4.85
CA ALA A 113 12.93 5.65 4.09
C ALA A 113 12.36 5.90 2.67
N ASN A 114 11.52 5.00 2.17
CA ASN A 114 10.81 5.17 0.90
C ASN A 114 9.50 5.96 1.07
N ILE A 115 9.03 6.18 2.31
CA ILE A 115 7.85 7.00 2.57
C ILE A 115 8.29 8.46 2.58
N ARG A 116 7.98 9.15 1.48
CA ARG A 116 8.32 10.55 1.27
C ARG A 116 7.13 11.25 0.65
N LYS A 117 7.03 12.55 0.90
CA LYS A 117 6.02 13.37 0.25
C LYS A 117 6.30 13.41 -1.26
N PHE A 118 5.26 13.24 -2.06
CA PHE A 118 5.33 13.42 -3.52
C PHE A 118 4.07 14.12 -4.02
N ALA A 119 4.16 14.73 -5.20
CA ALA A 119 3.00 15.32 -5.85
C ALA A 119 2.27 14.23 -6.64
N LEU A 120 0.96 14.11 -6.41
CA LEU A 120 0.09 13.22 -7.16
C LEU A 120 -1.08 14.03 -7.69
N SER A 121 -1.14 14.22 -9.02
CA SER A 121 -2.30 14.90 -9.61
C SER A 121 -3.53 13.98 -9.56
N GLU A 122 -4.74 14.54 -9.64
CA GLU A 122 -5.97 13.73 -9.69
C GLU A 122 -5.98 12.77 -10.88
N ARG A 123 -5.33 13.14 -11.99
CA ARG A 123 -5.15 12.25 -13.13
C ARG A 123 -4.24 11.07 -12.79
N ASP A 124 -3.07 11.34 -12.20
CA ASP A 124 -2.10 10.29 -11.85
C ASP A 124 -2.67 9.34 -10.78
N LYS A 125 -3.45 9.89 -9.85
CA LYS A 125 -4.20 9.12 -8.85
C LYS A 125 -5.20 8.17 -9.53
N GLY A 126 -5.98 8.67 -10.49
CA GLY A 126 -6.91 7.85 -11.28
C GLY A 126 -6.19 6.76 -12.07
N ASP A 127 -5.11 7.12 -12.78
CA ASP A 127 -4.27 6.19 -13.54
C ASP A 127 -3.73 5.06 -12.63
N LEU A 128 -3.19 5.39 -11.44
CA LEU A 128 -2.73 4.39 -10.45
C LEU A 128 -3.86 3.47 -9.96
N ILE A 129 -5.04 4.02 -9.68
CA ILE A 129 -6.20 3.23 -9.25
C ILE A 129 -6.63 2.27 -10.36
N ALA A 130 -6.67 2.72 -11.62
CA ALA A 130 -6.99 1.84 -12.75
C ALA A 130 -6.00 0.67 -12.83
N PHE A 131 -4.71 0.93 -12.66
CA PHE A 131 -3.71 -0.14 -12.59
C PHE A 131 -3.94 -1.10 -11.41
N LEU A 132 -4.21 -0.59 -10.21
CA LEU A 132 -4.48 -1.43 -9.03
C LEU A 132 -5.70 -2.33 -9.22
N LYS A 133 -6.74 -1.86 -9.93
CA LYS A 133 -7.94 -2.65 -10.24
C LYS A 133 -7.68 -3.78 -11.23
N MET A 134 -6.67 -3.66 -12.10
CA MET A 134 -6.25 -4.79 -12.94
C MET A 134 -5.69 -5.97 -12.13
N LEU A 135 -5.35 -5.78 -10.85
CA LEU A 135 -4.85 -6.84 -9.98
C LEU A 135 -5.96 -7.76 -9.44
N THR A 136 -7.22 -7.52 -9.83
CA THR A 136 -8.38 -8.33 -9.48
C THR A 136 -8.48 -9.59 -10.36
N ASP A 137 -8.40 -10.76 -9.74
CA ASP A 137 -8.58 -12.05 -10.40
C ASP A 137 -10.07 -12.38 -10.54
N THR A 138 -10.64 -11.99 -11.69
CA THR A 138 -12.05 -12.23 -12.00
C THR A 138 -12.38 -13.71 -12.20
N ALA A 139 -11.40 -14.55 -12.53
CA ALA A 139 -11.60 -15.99 -12.68
C ALA A 139 -11.73 -16.67 -11.31
N PHE A 140 -10.87 -16.31 -10.35
CA PHE A 140 -10.96 -16.79 -8.96
C PHE A 140 -12.25 -16.36 -8.28
N VAL A 141 -12.57 -15.06 -8.33
CA VAL A 141 -13.71 -14.47 -7.60
C VAL A 141 -15.06 -15.02 -8.08
N ASN A 142 -15.16 -15.38 -9.36
CA ASN A 142 -16.39 -15.93 -9.93
C ASN A 142 -16.43 -17.46 -10.01
N ASN A 143 -15.38 -18.16 -9.54
CA ASN A 143 -15.26 -19.60 -9.69
C ASN A 143 -16.31 -20.34 -8.84
N PRO A 144 -17.21 -21.15 -9.43
CA PRO A 144 -18.19 -21.93 -8.69
C PRO A 144 -17.57 -22.90 -7.67
N ALA A 145 -16.35 -23.38 -7.89
CA ALA A 145 -15.66 -24.29 -6.99
C ALA A 145 -15.26 -23.65 -5.64
N TYR A 146 -15.23 -22.31 -5.56
CA TYR A 146 -14.89 -21.57 -4.35
C TYR A 146 -16.07 -20.82 -3.74
N LYS A 147 -17.29 -21.01 -4.28
CA LYS A 147 -18.50 -20.46 -3.69
C LYS A 147 -18.88 -21.21 -2.41
N ASN A 148 -19.69 -20.56 -1.60
CA ASN A 148 -20.32 -21.19 -0.45
C ASN A 148 -21.09 -22.45 -0.93
N PRO A 149 -20.78 -23.66 -0.42
CA PRO A 149 -21.41 -24.89 -0.88
C PRO A 149 -22.87 -25.04 -0.41
N PHE A 150 -23.38 -24.09 0.38
CA PHE A 150 -24.74 -24.08 0.90
C PHE A 150 -25.67 -23.07 0.19
N ASP A 151 -25.16 -22.34 -0.81
CA ASP A 151 -25.93 -21.45 -1.70
C ASP A 151 -26.33 -22.16 -3.00
#